data_AF-A0A955FII0-F1
#
_entry.id   AF-A0A955FII0-F1
#
_cell.length_a   1.000
_cell.length_b   1.000
_cell.length_c   1.000
_cell.angle_alpha   90.00
_cell.angle_beta   90.00
_cell.angle_gamma   90.00
#
_symmetry.space_group_name_H-M   'P 1'
#
loop_
_entity.id
_entity.type
_entity.pdbx_description
1 polymer ?
#
loop_
_entity_poly.entity_id
_entity_poly.type
_entity_poly.pdbx_seq_one_letter_code
_entity_poly.pdbx_strand_id
1 'polypeptide(L)'
;DINTGSTIFITTELNTADIQGNVTNIKTNEYVMDLSIIDSDDSENQPPDVQYKAAIAPQFTPSGKIIYKYMDVTMPFVFNESRWSPDPNSMSGSVNLNIINVDGTADTILLSTPVVSGMMDIFPNYNMPSVQSLPGNNTNNSNNHNNSNNTNTVTLTNPVNKKLIQLSTPENTNITCSTADKEDSLAQQDSDYQYPVGLVNFCFDTNQTDNTITLTFVTDLRPEQVKARKYDSTNNTYVNLPDSSSPTITATTYDNQPALVLSYTITDNGALDLDDTIGSIKDPVGLAITNELAGQLANTGATAISTTALLAIAAVATGVRVVVRRRG
;
A
#
# COMPACT_ATOMS: atom_id res chain seq x y z
N ASP A 1 -8.61 7.59 -46.26
CA ASP A 1 -7.41 7.88 -47.06
C ASP A 1 -6.41 8.65 -46.23
N ILE A 2 -5.34 7.99 -45.82
CA ILE A 2 -4.20 8.66 -45.20
C ILE A 2 -3.31 9.10 -46.36
N ASN A 3 -3.11 10.41 -46.54
CA ASN A 3 -2.27 10.92 -47.63
C ASN A 3 -0.85 10.39 -47.49
N THR A 4 -0.35 9.72 -48.52
CA THR A 4 1.02 9.22 -48.59
C THR A 4 1.99 10.42 -48.57
N GLY A 5 3.07 10.31 -47.80
CA GLY A 5 3.97 11.44 -47.49
C GLY A 5 3.61 12.25 -46.23
N SER A 6 2.63 11.81 -45.44
CA SER A 6 2.28 12.46 -44.17
C SER A 6 3.12 11.95 -43.00
N THR A 7 3.52 12.83 -42.10
CA THR A 7 4.04 12.47 -40.78
C THR A 7 2.89 12.53 -39.77
N ILE A 8 2.66 11.44 -39.03
CA ILE A 8 1.71 11.43 -37.91
C ILE A 8 2.49 11.74 -36.62
N PHE A 9 2.02 12.73 -35.89
CA PHE A 9 2.46 13.03 -34.53
C PHE A 9 1.43 12.51 -33.54
N ILE A 10 1.85 11.60 -32.65
CA ILE A 10 1.04 11.14 -31.53
C ILE A 10 1.68 11.71 -30.27
N THR A 11 0.97 12.59 -29.58
CA THR A 11 1.39 13.15 -28.30
C THR A 11 0.50 12.58 -27.20
N THR A 12 1.12 11.98 -26.17
CA THR A 12 0.41 11.60 -24.94
C THR A 12 0.95 12.44 -23.79
N GLU A 13 0.03 13.02 -23.02
CA GLU A 13 0.38 13.84 -21.86
C GLU A 13 -0.17 13.21 -20.58
N LEU A 14 0.70 13.11 -19.58
CA LEU A 14 0.32 12.82 -18.22
C LEU A 14 0.28 14.15 -17.46
N ASN A 15 -0.93 14.55 -17.06
CA ASN A 15 -1.18 15.80 -16.37
C ASN A 15 -1.70 15.53 -14.95
N THR A 16 -1.36 16.40 -14.00
CA THR A 16 -2.01 16.47 -12.67
C THR A 16 -2.80 17.76 -12.56
N ALA A 17 -3.83 17.78 -11.72
CA ALA A 17 -4.55 19.00 -11.37
C ALA A 17 -4.58 19.17 -9.85
N ASP A 18 -4.33 20.39 -9.38
CA ASP A 18 -4.48 20.72 -7.95
C ASP A 18 -5.96 20.97 -7.58
N ILE A 19 -6.22 21.24 -6.30
CA ILE A 19 -7.59 21.49 -5.78
C ILE A 19 -8.19 22.82 -6.30
N GLN A 20 -7.37 23.70 -6.86
CA GLN A 20 -7.79 24.92 -7.54
C GLN A 20 -8.01 24.70 -9.04
N GLY A 21 -7.75 23.48 -9.55
CA GLY A 21 -7.87 23.12 -10.95
C GLY A 21 -6.67 23.50 -11.82
N ASN A 22 -5.55 23.93 -11.23
CA ASN A 22 -4.35 24.24 -11.99
C ASN A 22 -3.72 22.95 -12.50
N VAL A 23 -3.52 22.86 -13.82
CA VAL A 23 -2.99 21.67 -14.48
C VAL A 23 -1.47 21.78 -14.62
N THR A 24 -0.75 20.75 -14.18
CA THR A 24 0.71 20.61 -14.35
C THR A 24 1.00 19.40 -15.23
N ASN A 25 1.72 19.62 -16.32
CA ASN A 25 2.24 18.54 -17.16
C ASN A 25 3.41 17.86 -16.46
N ILE A 26 3.28 16.54 -16.28
CA ILE A 26 4.27 15.70 -15.60
C ILE A 26 5.18 15.04 -16.62
N LYS A 27 4.59 14.56 -17.71
CA LYS A 27 5.30 13.82 -18.75
C LYS A 27 4.57 13.96 -20.07
N THR A 28 5.32 14.29 -21.11
CA THR A 28 4.86 14.25 -22.50
C THR A 28 5.66 13.17 -23.23
N ASN A 29 4.96 12.25 -23.89
CA ASN A 29 5.58 11.34 -24.84
C ASN A 29 5.14 11.76 -26.24
N GLU A 30 6.12 12.14 -27.06
CA GLU A 30 5.92 12.40 -28.47
C GLU A 30 6.38 11.19 -29.27
N TYR A 31 5.53 10.76 -30.20
CA TYR A 31 5.86 9.75 -31.17
C TYR A 31 5.61 10.29 -32.57
N VAL A 32 6.59 10.07 -33.44
CA VAL A 32 6.58 10.53 -34.83
C VAL A 32 6.59 9.31 -35.73
N MET A 33 5.53 9.13 -36.51
CA MET A 33 5.44 8.11 -37.54
C MET A 33 5.60 8.77 -38.91
N ASP A 34 6.68 8.45 -39.61
CA ASP A 34 6.84 8.85 -41.00
C ASP A 34 6.16 7.83 -41.92
N LEU A 35 5.02 8.20 -42.50
CA LEU A 35 4.28 7.32 -43.41
C LEU A 35 4.78 7.42 -44.85
N SER A 36 5.77 8.26 -45.16
CA SER A 36 6.29 8.39 -46.52
C SER A 36 6.93 7.10 -47.03
N ILE A 37 7.36 6.22 -46.13
CA ILE A 37 8.06 4.95 -46.45
C ILE A 37 7.06 3.82 -46.75
N ILE A 38 5.79 3.97 -46.38
CA ILE A 38 4.78 2.91 -46.56
C ILE A 38 4.43 2.67 -48.04
N ASP A 39 4.58 3.71 -48.88
CA ASP A 39 4.24 3.67 -50.31
C ASP A 39 5.47 3.39 -51.21
N SER A 40 6.58 2.91 -50.63
CA SER A 40 7.74 2.51 -51.44
C SER A 40 7.54 1.09 -51.99
N ASP A 41 7.58 0.94 -53.30
CA ASP A 41 7.66 -0.37 -54.00
C ASP A 41 9.01 -1.09 -53.77
N ASP A 42 9.90 -0.51 -52.97
CA ASP A 42 11.22 -1.03 -52.70
C ASP A 42 11.19 -2.09 -51.58
N SER A 43 11.25 -3.35 -51.98
CA SER A 43 11.31 -4.49 -51.06
C SER A 43 12.63 -4.60 -50.30
N GLU A 44 13.69 -3.92 -50.74
CA GLU A 44 15.00 -3.97 -50.08
C GLU A 44 15.11 -2.97 -48.93
N ASN A 45 14.26 -1.93 -48.91
CA ASN A 45 14.24 -0.89 -47.89
C ASN A 45 13.02 -1.01 -46.97
N GLN A 46 13.14 -1.88 -45.96
CA GLN A 46 12.11 -2.03 -44.93
C GLN A 46 11.91 -0.72 -44.14
N PRO A 47 10.67 -0.22 -43.99
CA PRO A 47 10.37 0.89 -43.11
C PRO A 47 10.69 0.54 -41.65
N PRO A 48 11.06 1.53 -40.82
CA PRO A 48 11.23 1.29 -39.39
C PRO A 48 9.94 0.77 -38.77
N ASP A 49 10.05 -0.14 -37.81
CA ASP A 49 8.90 -0.62 -37.04
C ASP A 49 8.14 0.53 -36.39
N VAL A 50 6.82 0.42 -36.34
CA VAL A 50 6.00 1.37 -35.59
C VAL A 50 6.18 1.11 -34.10
N GLN A 51 6.69 2.10 -33.37
CA GLN A 51 6.71 2.07 -31.92
C GLN A 51 5.54 2.89 -31.37
N TYR A 52 4.84 2.38 -30.37
CA TYR A 52 3.77 3.13 -29.70
C TYR A 52 4.02 3.09 -28.20
N LYS A 53 3.97 4.27 -27.58
CA LYS A 53 4.18 4.43 -26.16
C LYS A 53 3.01 5.16 -25.53
N ALA A 54 2.38 4.55 -24.54
CA ALA A 54 1.26 5.17 -23.83
C ALA A 54 1.31 4.91 -22.34
N ALA A 55 1.10 5.98 -21.57
CA ALA A 55 0.78 5.87 -20.15
C ALA A 55 -0.72 5.53 -20.01
N ILE A 56 -1.03 4.51 -19.22
CA ILE A 56 -2.40 4.09 -18.92
C ILE A 56 -2.57 3.94 -17.41
N ALA A 57 -3.80 4.22 -16.95
CA ALA A 57 -4.24 4.03 -15.56
C ALA A 57 -3.31 4.67 -14.49
N PRO A 58 -3.09 5.99 -14.52
CA PRO A 58 -2.33 6.66 -13.46
C PRO A 58 -3.07 6.59 -12.11
N GLN A 59 -2.33 6.43 -11.04
CA GLN A 59 -2.80 6.42 -9.65
C GLN A 59 -1.85 7.20 -8.75
N PHE A 60 -2.38 7.96 -7.80
CA PHE A 60 -1.57 8.70 -6.84
C PHE A 60 -1.23 7.83 -5.63
N THR A 61 0.03 7.89 -5.19
CA THR A 61 0.42 7.38 -3.88
C THR A 61 0.23 8.46 -2.83
N PRO A 62 -0.03 8.07 -1.58
CA PRO A 62 -0.06 9.02 -0.46
C PRO A 62 1.27 9.68 -0.14
N SER A 63 2.38 9.14 -0.67
CA SER A 63 3.69 9.79 -0.63
C SER A 63 3.88 10.88 -1.69
N GLY A 64 2.84 11.23 -2.45
CA GLY A 64 2.91 12.25 -3.49
C GLY A 64 3.67 11.78 -4.74
N LYS A 65 3.58 10.48 -5.06
CA LYS A 65 4.09 9.90 -6.30
C LYS A 65 2.93 9.48 -7.20
N ILE A 66 3.20 9.26 -8.47
CA ILE A 66 2.26 8.76 -9.45
C ILE A 66 2.75 7.38 -9.89
N ILE A 67 1.91 6.37 -9.70
CA ILE A 67 2.11 5.03 -10.26
C ILE A 67 1.31 4.96 -11.55
N TYR A 68 1.94 4.55 -12.65
CA TYR A 68 1.24 4.40 -13.92
C TYR A 68 1.77 3.17 -14.65
N LYS A 69 0.91 2.54 -15.44
CA LYS A 69 1.34 1.53 -16.40
C LYS A 69 1.78 2.26 -17.66
N TYR A 70 2.85 1.78 -18.27
CA TYR A 70 3.39 2.28 -19.51
C TYR A 70 3.46 1.13 -20.48
N MET A 71 2.82 1.29 -21.63
CA MET A 71 2.82 0.26 -22.66
C MET A 71 3.78 0.69 -23.75
N ASP A 72 4.79 -0.14 -24.02
CA ASP A 72 5.68 -0.03 -25.17
C ASP A 72 5.27 -1.11 -26.17
N VAL A 73 4.84 -0.73 -27.36
CA VAL A 73 4.42 -1.65 -28.42
C VAL A 73 5.29 -1.42 -29.64
N THR A 74 5.77 -2.49 -30.25
CA THR A 74 6.49 -2.50 -31.52
C THR A 74 5.69 -3.32 -32.52
N MET A 75 5.32 -2.69 -33.64
CA MET A 75 4.60 -3.31 -34.74
C MET A 75 5.48 -3.32 -35.98
N PRO A 76 5.98 -4.49 -36.41
CA PRO A 76 6.81 -4.58 -37.59
C PRO A 76 5.99 -4.41 -38.87
N PHE A 77 6.68 -4.09 -39.95
CA PHE A 77 6.10 -4.10 -41.29
C PHE A 77 6.43 -5.40 -42.02
N VAL A 78 5.48 -5.87 -42.83
CA VAL A 78 5.66 -6.96 -43.78
C VAL A 78 5.42 -6.44 -45.19
N PHE A 79 6.26 -6.90 -46.13
CA PHE A 79 6.11 -6.58 -47.54
C PHE A 79 5.16 -7.59 -48.18
N ASN A 80 4.00 -7.13 -48.66
CA ASN A 80 3.03 -7.96 -49.36
C ASN A 80 2.43 -7.19 -50.54
N GLU A 81 2.15 -7.89 -51.65
CA GLU A 81 1.52 -7.29 -52.83
C GLU A 81 2.22 -6.02 -53.36
N SER A 82 3.55 -5.97 -53.25
CA SER A 82 4.41 -4.83 -53.66
C SER A 82 4.38 -3.60 -52.74
N ARG A 83 3.84 -3.72 -51.53
CA ARG A 83 3.79 -2.62 -50.56
C ARG A 83 4.15 -3.07 -49.15
N TRP A 84 4.72 -2.17 -48.37
CA TRP A 84 4.89 -2.40 -46.94
C TRP A 84 3.56 -2.16 -46.21
N SER A 85 3.19 -3.08 -45.33
CA SER A 85 2.02 -2.93 -44.47
C SER A 85 2.35 -3.32 -43.04
N PRO A 86 1.79 -2.65 -42.02
CA PRO A 86 1.98 -3.08 -40.64
C PRO A 86 1.45 -4.50 -40.45
N ASP A 87 2.19 -5.34 -39.73
CA ASP A 87 1.79 -6.70 -39.38
C ASP A 87 1.30 -6.76 -37.93
N PRO A 88 -0.02 -6.66 -37.69
CA PRO A 88 -0.57 -6.72 -36.34
C PRO A 88 -0.38 -8.08 -35.67
N ASN A 89 -0.10 -9.15 -36.43
CA ASN A 89 0.11 -10.49 -35.87
C ASN A 89 1.52 -10.67 -35.33
N SER A 90 2.47 -9.88 -35.82
CA SER A 90 3.87 -9.88 -35.38
C SER A 90 4.16 -8.76 -34.37
N MET A 91 3.13 -8.12 -33.83
CA MET A 91 3.29 -7.12 -32.77
C MET A 91 3.91 -7.75 -31.52
N SER A 92 4.88 -7.04 -30.97
CA SER A 92 5.47 -7.34 -29.67
C SER A 92 5.35 -6.11 -28.78
N GLY A 93 5.40 -6.30 -27.48
CA GLY A 93 5.42 -5.16 -26.57
C GLY A 93 5.86 -5.52 -25.18
N SER A 94 5.85 -4.53 -24.31
CA SER A 94 5.97 -4.71 -22.87
C SER A 94 5.03 -3.76 -22.17
N VAL A 95 4.51 -4.20 -21.02
CA VAL A 95 3.85 -3.32 -20.06
C VAL A 95 4.81 -3.13 -18.89
N ASN A 96 5.16 -1.88 -18.66
CA ASN A 96 6.05 -1.44 -17.60
C ASN A 96 5.22 -0.74 -16.51
N LEU A 97 5.31 -1.20 -15.26
CA LEU A 97 4.77 -0.44 -14.13
C LEU A 97 5.83 0.57 -13.70
N ASN A 98 5.49 1.86 -13.75
CA ASN A 98 6.40 2.94 -13.43
C ASN A 98 5.91 3.73 -12.21
N ILE A 99 6.86 4.29 -11.47
CA ILE A 99 6.59 5.30 -10.45
C ILE A 99 7.34 6.57 -10.82
N ILE A 100 6.61 7.69 -10.86
CA ILE A 100 7.17 9.02 -11.03
C ILE A 100 6.83 9.95 -9.85
N ASN A 101 7.73 10.87 -9.50
CA ASN A 101 7.37 11.96 -8.58
C ASN A 101 6.37 12.91 -9.25
N VAL A 102 5.55 13.62 -8.46
CA VAL A 102 4.60 14.63 -8.99
C VAL A 102 5.31 15.82 -9.66
N ASP A 103 6.62 16.01 -9.44
CA ASP A 103 7.44 17.00 -10.15
C ASP A 103 8.11 16.46 -11.42
N GLY A 104 7.87 15.18 -11.77
CA GLY A 104 8.46 14.52 -12.94
C GLY A 104 9.90 14.00 -12.76
N THR A 105 10.53 14.16 -11.60
CA THR A 105 12.00 14.04 -11.48
C THR A 105 12.58 12.63 -11.31
N ALA A 106 11.77 11.57 -11.22
CA ALA A 106 12.29 10.21 -11.04
C ALA A 106 11.35 9.14 -11.60
N ASP A 107 11.68 8.54 -12.75
CA ASP A 107 10.89 7.47 -13.38
C ASP A 107 11.53 6.11 -13.10
N THR A 108 10.95 5.33 -12.19
CA THR A 108 11.48 4.01 -11.81
C THR A 108 10.58 2.91 -12.36
N ILE A 109 11.14 2.02 -13.18
CA ILE A 109 10.48 0.81 -13.65
C ILE A 109 10.46 -0.20 -12.49
N LEU A 110 9.27 -0.55 -12.01
CA LEU A 110 9.06 -1.54 -10.95
C LEU A 110 8.92 -2.97 -11.50
N LEU A 111 8.28 -3.10 -12.65
CA LEU A 111 7.99 -4.39 -13.25
C LEU A 111 7.91 -4.21 -14.76
N SER A 112 8.46 -5.16 -15.51
CA SER A 112 8.35 -5.23 -16.96
C SER A 112 7.83 -6.61 -17.34
N THR A 113 6.68 -6.65 -18.02
CA THR A 113 6.12 -7.89 -18.54
C THR A 113 6.10 -7.83 -20.06
N PRO A 114 6.80 -8.75 -20.76
CA PRO A 114 6.67 -8.83 -22.21
C PRO A 114 5.24 -9.26 -22.57
N VAL A 115 4.70 -8.67 -23.62
CA VAL A 115 3.43 -9.05 -24.22
C VAL A 115 3.75 -9.69 -25.56
N VAL A 116 3.40 -10.96 -25.69
CA VAL A 116 3.60 -11.74 -26.90
C VAL A 116 2.23 -12.08 -27.46
N SER A 117 1.99 -11.69 -28.73
CA SER A 117 0.84 -12.06 -29.57
C SER A 117 -0.31 -11.04 -29.66
N GLY A 118 -0.69 -10.72 -30.91
CA GLY A 118 -1.95 -10.15 -31.42
C GLY A 118 -2.58 -8.97 -30.67
N MET A 119 -2.91 -7.89 -31.40
CA MET A 119 -3.55 -6.66 -30.85
C MET A 119 -4.69 -6.88 -29.84
N MET A 120 -5.41 -8.01 -29.91
CA MET A 120 -6.61 -8.25 -29.12
C MET A 120 -6.35 -8.66 -27.66
N ASP A 121 -5.17 -9.19 -27.32
CA ASP A 121 -4.84 -9.60 -25.94
C ASP A 121 -4.11 -8.51 -25.13
N ILE A 122 -3.70 -7.42 -25.78
CA ILE A 122 -3.00 -6.32 -25.12
C ILE A 122 -3.96 -5.43 -24.29
N PHE A 123 -5.26 -5.47 -24.61
CA PHE A 123 -6.26 -4.51 -24.11
C PHE A 123 -7.34 -5.01 -23.12
N PRO A 124 -7.60 -6.31 -22.85
CA PRO A 124 -8.64 -6.67 -21.89
C PRO A 124 -8.04 -7.15 -20.56
N ASN A 125 -8.42 -6.47 -19.46
CA ASN A 125 -8.38 -6.97 -18.08
C ASN A 125 -7.09 -6.90 -17.26
N TYR A 126 -6.14 -6.02 -17.57
CA TYR A 126 -5.16 -5.64 -16.54
C TYR A 126 -5.77 -4.60 -15.60
N ASN A 127 -6.73 -5.04 -14.77
CA ASN A 127 -7.07 -4.32 -13.54
C ASN A 127 -5.76 -3.89 -12.89
N MET A 128 -5.61 -2.59 -12.64
CA MET A 128 -4.56 -2.15 -11.74
C MET A 128 -4.75 -2.96 -10.46
N PRO A 129 -3.70 -3.53 -9.84
CA PRO A 129 -3.82 -3.85 -8.43
C PRO A 129 -4.38 -2.58 -7.78
N SER A 130 -5.50 -2.68 -7.06
CA SER A 130 -6.05 -1.53 -6.36
C SER A 130 -4.92 -1.04 -5.46
N VAL A 131 -4.33 0.10 -5.77
CA VAL A 131 -3.45 0.78 -4.82
C VAL A 131 -4.41 1.22 -3.74
N GLN A 132 -4.51 0.38 -2.72
CA GLN A 132 -5.17 0.71 -1.48
C GLN A 132 -4.51 2.02 -1.04
N SER A 133 -5.29 3.09 -0.94
CA SER A 133 -4.76 4.37 -0.48
C SER A 133 -4.05 4.09 0.84
N LEU A 134 -2.72 4.23 0.86
CA LEU A 134 -2.01 4.29 2.14
C LEU A 134 -2.74 5.33 3.01
N PRO A 135 -2.83 5.08 4.30
CA PRO A 135 -3.60 5.91 5.22
C PRO A 135 -3.07 7.32 5.05
N GLY A 136 -3.96 8.26 4.71
CA GLY A 136 -3.57 9.66 4.65
C GLY A 136 -2.79 9.99 5.91
N ASN A 137 -1.60 10.56 5.75
CA ASN A 137 -0.81 11.03 6.88
C ASN A 137 -1.67 12.10 7.56
N ASN A 138 -2.45 11.65 8.54
CA ASN A 138 -3.42 12.47 9.26
C ASN A 138 -2.56 13.35 10.16
N THR A 139 -2.02 14.42 9.58
CA THR A 139 -1.50 15.54 10.36
C THR A 139 -2.68 15.99 11.20
N ASN A 140 -2.61 15.67 12.49
CA ASN A 140 -3.50 16.16 13.53
C ASN A 140 -3.63 17.67 13.40
N ASN A 141 -4.60 18.10 12.61
CA ASN A 141 -5.20 19.42 12.72
C ASN A 141 -6.68 19.15 12.97
N SER A 142 -6.97 18.94 14.24
CA SER A 142 -8.31 19.09 14.79
C SER A 142 -8.86 20.43 14.28
N ASN A 143 -10.07 20.39 13.70
CA ASN A 143 -10.83 21.48 13.06
C ASN A 143 -10.79 21.49 11.52
N ASN A 144 -11.39 20.47 10.88
CA ASN A 144 -12.24 20.80 9.74
C ASN A 144 -13.43 19.85 9.64
N HIS A 145 -14.59 20.35 10.06
CA HIS A 145 -15.90 19.76 9.87
C HIS A 145 -16.32 20.01 8.41
N ASN A 146 -16.96 19.02 7.78
CA ASN A 146 -17.63 19.04 6.46
C ASN A 146 -16.81 18.56 5.24
N ASN A 147 -16.68 17.24 5.13
CA ASN A 147 -17.12 16.52 3.92
C ASN A 147 -17.51 15.08 4.30
N SER A 148 -18.81 14.81 4.43
CA SER A 148 -19.37 13.51 4.82
C SER A 148 -19.28 12.54 3.64
N ASN A 149 -18.07 12.03 3.39
CA ASN A 149 -17.93 10.75 2.72
C ASN A 149 -18.15 9.70 3.80
N ASN A 150 -19.19 8.87 3.68
CA ASN A 150 -19.39 7.72 4.55
C ASN A 150 -18.15 6.84 4.47
N THR A 151 -17.31 6.85 5.50
CA THR A 151 -16.16 5.96 5.61
C THR A 151 -16.43 4.97 6.73
N ASN A 152 -16.75 3.74 6.37
CA ASN A 152 -16.84 2.61 7.30
C ASN A 152 -15.48 1.91 7.48
N THR A 153 -14.41 2.47 6.92
CA THR A 153 -13.04 1.98 7.09
C THR A 153 -12.09 3.16 7.23
N VAL A 154 -11.17 3.06 8.19
CA VAL A 154 -10.08 4.02 8.38
C VAL A 154 -8.81 3.26 8.67
N THR A 155 -7.66 3.86 8.37
CA THR A 155 -6.38 3.31 8.76
C THR A 155 -5.60 4.34 9.57
N LEU A 156 -5.00 3.85 10.64
CA LEU A 156 -4.34 4.63 11.68
C LEU A 156 -2.88 4.20 11.77
N THR A 157 -2.03 5.12 12.23
CA THR A 157 -0.66 4.77 12.60
C THR A 157 -0.59 4.51 14.09
N ASN A 158 -0.09 3.35 14.46
CA ASN A 158 0.10 2.96 15.84
C ASN A 158 1.13 3.86 16.54
N PRO A 159 0.80 4.50 17.67
CA PRO A 159 1.71 5.44 18.31
C PRO A 159 2.89 4.74 19.02
N VAL A 160 2.75 3.44 19.36
CA VAL A 160 3.76 2.63 20.05
C VAL A 160 4.81 2.11 19.07
N ASN A 161 4.39 1.39 18.04
CA ASN A 161 5.30 0.66 17.14
C ASN A 161 5.41 1.27 15.72
N LYS A 162 4.67 2.34 15.43
CA LYS A 162 4.61 3.02 14.11
C LYS A 162 4.10 2.16 12.95
N LYS A 163 3.59 0.95 13.22
CA LYS A 163 2.94 0.08 12.23
C LYS A 163 1.48 0.49 12.03
N LEU A 164 0.83 -0.04 10.99
CA LEU A 164 -0.54 0.32 10.64
C LEU A 164 -1.57 -0.43 11.48
N ILE A 165 -2.73 0.21 11.66
CA ILE A 165 -3.95 -0.38 12.21
C ILE A 165 -5.10 -0.05 11.27
N GLN A 166 -5.81 -1.04 10.75
CA GLN A 166 -7.02 -0.82 9.96
C GLN A 166 -8.25 -1.06 10.83
N LEU A 167 -9.14 -0.09 10.93
CA LEU A 167 -10.45 -0.20 11.57
C LEU A 167 -11.52 -0.29 10.48
N SER A 168 -12.44 -1.25 10.60
CA SER A 168 -13.65 -1.35 9.79
C SER A 168 -14.86 -1.52 10.68
N THR A 169 -15.92 -0.78 10.38
CA THR A 169 -17.26 -0.88 10.96
C THR A 169 -18.21 -1.52 9.94
N PRO A 170 -19.45 -1.91 10.33
CA PRO A 170 -20.41 -2.51 9.40
C PRO A 170 -20.71 -1.63 8.18
N GLU A 171 -21.17 -2.22 7.09
CA GLU A 171 -21.66 -1.46 5.94
C GLU A 171 -22.80 -0.51 6.36
N ASN A 172 -22.89 0.64 5.69
CA ASN A 172 -23.87 1.71 5.97
C ASN A 172 -23.72 2.38 7.35
N THR A 173 -22.57 2.22 8.00
CA THR A 173 -22.17 3.05 9.15
C THR A 173 -21.18 4.12 8.72
N ASN A 174 -20.99 5.13 9.57
CA ASN A 174 -20.03 6.20 9.33
C ASN A 174 -19.12 6.41 10.53
N ILE A 175 -17.81 6.20 10.36
CA ILE A 175 -16.83 6.50 11.41
C ILE A 175 -16.74 8.02 11.58
N THR A 176 -17.18 8.50 12.74
CA THR A 176 -17.23 9.93 13.08
C THR A 176 -16.01 10.39 13.87
N CYS A 177 -15.32 9.47 14.55
CA CYS A 177 -14.07 9.74 15.24
C CYS A 177 -13.16 8.51 15.18
N SER A 178 -11.84 8.71 15.07
CA SER A 178 -10.87 7.61 15.24
C SER A 178 -9.48 8.14 15.59
N THR A 179 -8.83 7.50 16.55
CA THR A 179 -7.46 7.77 17.00
C THR A 179 -6.82 6.48 17.49
N ALA A 180 -5.49 6.44 17.48
CA ALA A 180 -4.72 5.38 18.11
C ALA A 180 -3.82 6.00 19.18
N ASP A 181 -3.97 5.56 20.41
CA ASP A 181 -3.31 6.14 21.57
C ASP A 181 -2.44 5.12 22.30
N LYS A 182 -1.42 5.64 22.99
CA LYS A 182 -0.66 4.83 23.93
C LYS A 182 -1.42 4.74 25.24
N GLU A 183 -1.38 3.58 25.86
CA GLU A 183 -1.95 3.39 27.19
C GLU A 183 -1.34 4.36 28.23
N ASP A 184 -0.03 4.64 28.13
CA ASP A 184 0.67 5.56 29.03
C ASP A 184 0.22 7.04 28.92
N SER A 185 -0.59 7.36 27.91
CA SER A 185 -1.20 8.68 27.72
C SER A 185 -2.61 8.79 28.33
N LEU A 186 -3.18 7.68 28.82
CA LEU A 186 -4.49 7.64 29.46
C LEU A 186 -4.41 7.95 30.96
N ALA A 187 -5.55 8.30 31.55
CA ALA A 187 -5.63 8.72 32.95
C ALA A 187 -5.23 7.61 33.94
N GLN A 188 -5.47 6.35 33.57
CA GLN A 188 -5.14 5.17 34.35
C GLN A 188 -4.48 4.12 33.44
N GLN A 189 -3.43 3.48 33.96
CA GLN A 189 -2.77 2.35 33.33
C GLN A 189 -3.35 1.03 33.85
N ASP A 190 -3.33 0.01 33.01
CA ASP A 190 -3.67 -1.37 33.32
C ASP A 190 -2.46 -2.06 33.99
N SER A 191 -2.49 -2.18 35.31
CA SER A 191 -1.34 -2.67 36.08
C SER A 191 -0.89 -4.09 35.74
N ASP A 192 -1.74 -4.89 35.10
CA ASP A 192 -1.48 -6.31 34.82
C ASP A 192 -1.10 -6.57 33.35
N TYR A 193 -1.26 -5.57 32.48
CA TYR A 193 -1.18 -5.72 31.04
C TYR A 193 -0.32 -4.62 30.39
N GLN A 194 0.12 -4.89 29.16
CA GLN A 194 0.72 -3.91 28.28
C GLN A 194 0.03 -3.91 26.92
N TYR A 195 0.03 -2.76 26.25
CA TYR A 195 -0.58 -2.57 24.94
C TYR A 195 0.50 -2.30 23.88
N PRO A 196 1.25 -3.31 23.43
CA PRO A 196 2.35 -3.16 22.47
C PRO A 196 1.88 -2.69 21.09
N VAL A 197 0.58 -2.81 20.83
CA VAL A 197 -0.09 -2.28 19.64
C VAL A 197 -1.09 -1.17 19.97
N GLY A 198 -0.97 -0.52 21.13
CA GLY A 198 -1.79 0.62 21.53
C GLY A 198 -3.27 0.30 21.73
N LEU A 199 -4.05 1.35 21.95
CA LEU A 199 -5.52 1.32 21.96
C LEU A 199 -6.05 2.12 20.77
N VAL A 200 -7.15 1.65 20.19
CA VAL A 200 -7.87 2.34 19.13
C VAL A 200 -9.13 2.91 19.73
N ASN A 201 -9.22 4.24 19.81
CA ASN A 201 -10.42 4.95 20.22
C ASN A 201 -11.20 5.34 18.97
N PHE A 202 -12.44 4.88 18.84
CA PHE A 202 -13.26 5.21 17.69
C PHE A 202 -14.72 5.46 18.05
N CYS A 203 -15.39 6.18 17.17
CA CYS A 203 -16.81 6.49 17.23
C CYS A 203 -17.41 6.27 15.85
N PHE A 204 -18.63 5.76 15.78
CA PHE A 204 -19.37 5.69 14.52
C PHE A 204 -20.88 5.77 14.72
N ASP A 205 -21.57 6.26 13.71
CA ASP A 205 -23.02 6.29 13.68
C ASP A 205 -23.57 5.03 13.00
N THR A 206 -24.66 4.49 13.54
CA THR A 206 -25.32 3.27 13.08
C THR A 206 -26.83 3.34 13.27
N ASN A 207 -27.56 2.55 12.48
CA ASN A 207 -28.97 2.25 12.71
C ASN A 207 -29.19 0.79 13.14
N GLN A 208 -28.11 0.05 13.36
CA GLN A 208 -28.13 -1.37 13.74
C GLN A 208 -27.95 -1.50 15.25
N THR A 209 -28.75 -2.37 15.86
CA THR A 209 -28.60 -2.71 17.28
C THR A 209 -27.26 -3.39 17.55
N ASP A 210 -26.86 -4.34 16.70
CA ASP A 210 -25.61 -5.08 16.85
C ASP A 210 -24.66 -4.75 15.70
N ASN A 211 -23.41 -4.42 16.03
CA ASN A 211 -22.43 -3.90 15.09
C ASN A 211 -21.14 -4.72 15.16
N THR A 212 -20.78 -5.40 14.07
CA THR A 212 -19.51 -6.15 13.99
C THR A 212 -18.36 -5.23 13.62
N ILE A 213 -17.39 -5.11 14.53
CA ILE A 213 -16.19 -4.30 14.37
C ILE A 213 -15.02 -5.21 14.00
N THR A 214 -14.20 -4.76 13.06
CA THR A 214 -12.95 -5.44 12.69
C THR A 214 -11.76 -4.49 12.83
N LEU A 215 -10.70 -4.96 13.49
CA LEU A 215 -9.46 -4.25 13.69
C LEU A 215 -8.28 -5.14 13.25
N THR A 216 -7.53 -4.69 12.26
CA THR A 216 -6.32 -5.36 11.78
C THR A 216 -5.08 -4.63 12.29
N PHE A 217 -4.33 -5.24 13.18
CA PHE A 217 -3.09 -4.70 13.74
C PHE A 217 -1.88 -5.34 13.05
N VAL A 218 -1.04 -4.56 12.36
CA VAL A 218 0.23 -5.07 11.83
C VAL A 218 1.19 -5.29 13.01
N THR A 219 1.57 -6.54 13.27
CA THR A 219 2.32 -6.94 14.47
C THR A 219 2.94 -8.33 14.30
N ASP A 220 4.02 -8.59 15.04
CA ASP A 220 4.69 -9.90 15.09
C ASP A 220 4.17 -10.78 16.25
N LEU A 221 3.16 -10.29 16.98
CA LEU A 221 2.46 -11.05 18.02
C LEU A 221 1.58 -12.13 17.39
N ARG A 222 1.35 -13.20 18.15
CA ARG A 222 0.48 -14.32 17.77
C ARG A 222 -0.86 -14.28 18.51
N PRO A 223 -1.94 -14.87 17.97
CA PRO A 223 -3.26 -14.85 18.60
C PRO A 223 -3.27 -15.31 20.06
N GLU A 224 -2.53 -16.38 20.38
CA GLU A 224 -2.45 -16.95 21.73
C GLU A 224 -1.71 -16.08 22.75
N GLN A 225 -1.03 -15.03 22.28
CA GLN A 225 -0.23 -14.12 23.13
C GLN A 225 -1.03 -12.93 23.63
N VAL A 226 -2.17 -12.64 23.02
CA VAL A 226 -2.93 -11.41 23.24
C VAL A 226 -4.32 -11.68 23.79
N LYS A 227 -4.87 -10.69 24.49
CA LYS A 227 -6.28 -10.61 24.86
C LYS A 227 -6.86 -9.30 24.36
N ALA A 228 -8.08 -9.33 23.85
CA ALA A 228 -8.80 -8.11 23.53
C ALA A 228 -9.34 -7.48 24.81
N ARG A 229 -8.96 -6.22 25.05
CA ARG A 229 -9.36 -5.46 26.24
C ARG A 229 -9.86 -4.09 25.82
N LYS A 230 -10.87 -3.61 26.53
CA LYS A 230 -11.47 -2.29 26.35
C LYS A 230 -11.11 -1.39 27.53
N TYR A 231 -10.87 -0.12 27.25
CA TYR A 231 -10.77 0.93 28.25
C TYR A 231 -12.16 1.54 28.51
N ASP A 232 -12.51 1.82 29.74
CA ASP A 232 -13.71 2.59 30.08
C ASP A 232 -13.25 3.94 30.62
N SER A 233 -13.39 4.99 29.81
CA SER A 233 -13.00 6.34 30.21
C SER A 233 -13.92 6.95 31.28
N THR A 234 -15.10 6.40 31.50
CA THR A 234 -16.03 6.87 32.53
C THR A 234 -15.52 6.48 33.92
N ASN A 235 -15.03 5.24 34.05
CA ASN A 235 -14.56 4.68 35.31
C ASN A 235 -13.03 4.57 35.42
N ASN A 236 -12.32 4.88 34.33
CA ASN A 236 -10.87 4.70 34.18
C ASN A 236 -10.42 3.25 34.45
N THR A 237 -11.17 2.28 33.93
CA THR A 237 -10.92 0.84 34.15
C THR A 237 -10.70 0.10 32.84
N TYR A 238 -10.06 -1.07 32.92
CA TYR A 238 -9.89 -1.96 31.78
C TYR A 238 -10.62 -3.26 32.00
N VAL A 239 -11.32 -3.73 30.98
CA VAL A 239 -12.07 -4.99 31.01
C VAL A 239 -11.72 -5.85 29.80
N ASN A 240 -11.75 -7.18 29.99
CA ASN A 240 -11.70 -8.08 28.85
C ASN A 240 -12.99 -7.93 28.05
N LEU A 241 -12.92 -8.06 26.72
CA LEU A 241 -14.12 -8.23 25.93
C LEU A 241 -14.85 -9.51 26.40
N PRO A 242 -16.14 -9.43 26.75
CA PRO A 242 -16.89 -10.58 27.25
C PRO A 242 -17.22 -11.55 26.12
N ASP A 243 -17.37 -12.83 26.45
CA ASP A 243 -17.73 -13.88 25.47
C ASP A 243 -19.06 -13.58 24.74
N SER A 244 -19.96 -12.82 25.35
CA SER A 244 -21.21 -12.37 24.71
C SER A 244 -20.99 -11.48 23.48
N SER A 245 -19.84 -10.81 23.38
CA SER A 245 -19.43 -10.05 22.19
C SER A 245 -18.77 -10.92 21.11
N SER A 246 -18.63 -12.23 21.35
CA SER A 246 -17.97 -13.21 20.47
C SER A 246 -16.61 -12.74 19.93
N PRO A 247 -15.68 -12.28 20.79
CA PRO A 247 -14.41 -11.75 20.32
C PRO A 247 -13.55 -12.86 19.72
N THR A 248 -13.00 -12.61 18.53
CA THR A 248 -12.08 -13.52 17.84
C THR A 248 -10.79 -12.79 17.50
N ILE A 249 -9.66 -13.47 17.70
CA ILE A 249 -8.33 -12.97 17.32
C ILE A 249 -7.71 -14.01 16.41
N THR A 250 -7.35 -13.61 15.19
CA THR A 250 -6.77 -14.51 14.18
C THR A 250 -5.52 -13.91 13.57
N ALA A 251 -4.60 -14.77 13.14
CA ALA A 251 -3.41 -14.35 12.40
C ALA A 251 -3.74 -14.15 10.92
N THR A 252 -3.17 -13.12 10.32
CA THR A 252 -3.30 -12.81 8.89
C THR A 252 -2.04 -12.10 8.38
N THR A 253 -2.12 -11.58 7.16
CA THR A 253 -1.17 -10.60 6.61
C THR A 253 -1.89 -9.34 6.16
N TYR A 254 -1.27 -8.18 6.35
CA TYR A 254 -1.71 -6.89 5.79
C TYR A 254 -0.49 -6.21 5.15
N ASP A 255 -0.60 -5.82 3.87
CA ASP A 255 0.53 -5.32 3.07
C ASP A 255 1.78 -6.23 3.14
N ASN A 256 1.57 -7.54 3.02
CA ASN A 256 2.61 -8.59 3.13
C ASN A 256 3.38 -8.62 4.48
N GLN A 257 2.86 -7.95 5.51
CA GLN A 257 3.41 -8.00 6.86
C GLN A 257 2.51 -8.86 7.77
N PRO A 258 3.08 -9.58 8.76
CA PRO A 258 2.30 -10.27 9.78
C PRO A 258 1.33 -9.31 10.48
N ALA A 259 0.11 -9.77 10.69
CA ALA A 259 -0.93 -8.99 11.37
C ALA A 259 -1.87 -9.89 12.18
N LEU A 260 -2.57 -9.26 13.14
CA LEU A 260 -3.66 -9.88 13.89
C LEU A 260 -4.97 -9.17 13.57
N VAL A 261 -6.03 -9.93 13.32
CA VAL A 261 -7.40 -9.40 13.18
C VAL A 261 -8.16 -9.68 14.47
N LEU A 262 -8.64 -8.62 15.11
CA LEU A 262 -9.66 -8.67 16.15
C LEU A 262 -11.03 -8.41 15.51
N SER A 263 -11.98 -9.31 15.71
CA SER A 263 -13.39 -9.13 15.34
C SER A 263 -14.31 -9.40 16.52
N TYR A 264 -15.28 -8.52 16.76
CA TYR A 264 -16.28 -8.67 17.84
C TYR A 264 -17.53 -7.87 17.52
N THR A 265 -18.62 -8.14 18.25
CA THR A 265 -19.89 -7.41 18.12
C THR A 265 -20.11 -6.50 19.32
N ILE A 266 -20.45 -5.24 19.04
CA ILE A 266 -20.89 -4.27 20.04
C ILE A 266 -22.36 -3.92 19.81
N THR A 267 -23.14 -3.91 20.89
CA THR A 267 -24.55 -3.51 20.87
C THR A 267 -24.66 -2.02 21.19
N ASP A 268 -25.39 -1.26 20.38
CA ASP A 268 -25.73 0.15 20.60
C ASP A 268 -26.47 0.32 21.94
N ASN A 269 -25.98 1.24 22.78
CA ASN A 269 -26.39 1.39 24.19
C ASN A 269 -26.21 0.12 25.04
N GLY A 270 -25.37 -0.81 24.59
CA GLY A 270 -24.99 -1.99 25.35
C GLY A 270 -23.97 -1.66 26.45
N ALA A 271 -23.68 -2.63 27.31
CA ALA A 271 -22.71 -2.46 28.39
C ALA A 271 -21.26 -2.17 27.92
N LEU A 272 -20.97 -2.44 26.64
CA LEU A 272 -19.68 -2.15 26.02
C LEU A 272 -19.67 -0.84 25.26
N ASP A 273 -20.80 -0.15 25.11
CA ASP A 273 -20.86 1.15 24.46
C ASP A 273 -20.60 2.27 25.47
N LEU A 274 -19.69 3.19 25.14
CA LEU A 274 -19.40 4.35 25.98
C LEU A 274 -20.14 5.61 25.52
N ASP A 275 -20.97 5.51 24.49
CA ASP A 275 -21.94 6.53 24.11
C ASP A 275 -23.34 6.05 24.54
N ASP A 276 -24.10 6.93 25.21
CA ASP A 276 -25.48 6.65 25.63
C ASP A 276 -26.52 7.20 24.63
N THR A 277 -26.05 7.69 23.49
CA THR A 277 -26.89 8.20 22.41
C THR A 277 -27.27 7.07 21.46
N ILE A 278 -28.58 6.80 21.34
CA ILE A 278 -29.12 5.85 20.34
C ILE A 278 -28.61 6.19 18.94
N GLY A 279 -28.01 5.19 18.29
CA GLY A 279 -27.45 5.27 16.96
C GLY A 279 -26.01 5.76 16.88
N SER A 280 -25.32 5.89 18.02
CA SER A 280 -23.91 6.26 18.07
C SER A 280 -23.17 5.29 18.99
N ILE A 281 -22.01 4.78 18.53
CA ILE A 281 -21.13 3.92 19.31
C ILE A 281 -19.86 4.68 19.66
N LYS A 282 -19.35 4.51 20.88
CA LYS A 282 -17.98 4.90 21.26
C LYS A 282 -17.23 3.75 21.92
N ASP A 283 -16.12 3.34 21.30
CA ASP A 283 -15.36 2.19 21.77
C ASP A 283 -13.83 2.38 21.71
N PRO A 284 -13.15 2.35 22.88
CA PRO A 284 -11.71 2.30 22.95
C PRO A 284 -11.20 0.90 23.29
N VAL A 285 -10.62 0.21 22.30
CA VAL A 285 -10.22 -1.21 22.40
C VAL A 285 -8.78 -1.43 21.96
N GLY A 286 -8.09 -2.41 22.54
CA GLY A 286 -6.73 -2.79 22.16
C GLY A 286 -6.43 -4.26 22.38
N LEU A 287 -5.27 -4.69 21.85
CA LEU A 287 -4.70 -6.01 22.14
C LEU A 287 -3.67 -5.89 23.25
N ALA A 288 -3.95 -6.57 24.35
CA ALA A 288 -3.14 -6.56 25.55
C ALA A 288 -2.33 -7.86 25.68
N ILE A 289 -1.09 -7.76 26.16
CA ILE A 289 -0.27 -8.88 26.62
C ILE A 289 -0.08 -8.78 28.13
N THR A 290 0.13 -9.90 28.82
CA THR A 290 0.45 -9.86 30.26
C THR A 290 1.83 -9.25 30.48
N ASN A 291 2.04 -8.62 31.63
CA ASN A 291 3.37 -8.10 32.01
C ASN A 291 4.46 -9.18 32.03
N GLU A 292 4.10 -10.42 32.41
CA GLU A 292 5.04 -11.56 32.35
C GLU A 292 5.50 -11.85 30.92
N LEU A 293 4.57 -11.90 29.97
CA LEU A 293 4.90 -12.13 28.57
C LEU A 293 5.68 -10.95 27.98
N ALA A 294 5.31 -9.72 28.33
CA ALA A 294 6.06 -8.54 27.93
C ALA A 294 7.52 -8.61 28.40
N GLY A 295 7.76 -9.00 29.65
CA GLY A 295 9.10 -9.21 30.20
C GLY A 295 9.88 -10.28 29.44
N GLN A 296 9.23 -11.39 29.07
CA GLN A 296 9.86 -12.44 28.25
C GLN A 296 10.25 -11.94 26.86
N LEU A 297 9.36 -11.19 26.19
CA LEU A 297 9.62 -10.61 24.87
C LEU A 297 10.73 -9.55 24.90
N ALA A 298 10.85 -8.78 25.98
CA ALA A 298 11.95 -7.83 26.16
C ALA A 298 13.31 -8.54 26.36
N ASN A 299 13.30 -9.69 27.05
CA ASN A 299 14.52 -10.44 27.38
C ASN A 299 15.11 -11.23 26.20
N THR A 300 14.37 -11.50 25.13
CA THR A 300 14.93 -12.18 23.93
C THR A 300 15.79 -11.25 23.08
N GLY A 301 15.67 -9.92 23.24
CA GLY A 301 16.57 -8.93 22.65
C GLY A 301 17.84 -8.68 23.47
N ALA A 302 17.84 -9.01 24.77
CA ALA A 302 19.03 -9.03 25.60
C ALA A 302 19.78 -10.32 25.33
N THR A 303 20.70 -10.30 24.37
CA THR A 303 21.63 -11.41 24.14
C THR A 303 22.17 -11.85 25.50
N ALA A 304 21.97 -13.12 25.85
CA ALA A 304 22.68 -13.78 26.92
C ALA A 304 24.17 -13.77 26.57
N ILE A 305 24.84 -12.64 26.82
CA ILE A 305 26.29 -12.60 26.99
C ILE A 305 26.52 -13.25 28.35
N SER A 306 26.35 -14.57 28.38
CA SER A 306 26.93 -15.39 29.43
C SER A 306 28.43 -15.15 29.35
N THR A 307 28.95 -14.38 30.30
CA THR A 307 30.35 -14.01 30.49
C THR A 307 31.24 -15.20 30.90
N THR A 308 30.99 -16.40 30.38
CA THR A 308 31.79 -17.60 30.67
C THR A 308 32.17 -18.33 29.39
N ALA A 309 33.16 -17.81 28.66
CA ALA A 309 34.12 -18.61 27.90
C ALA A 309 35.29 -17.73 27.42
N LEU A 310 36.11 -17.26 28.38
CA LEU A 310 37.48 -16.86 28.10
C LEU A 310 38.29 -18.16 27.92
N LEU A 311 38.26 -18.76 26.73
CA LEU A 311 39.18 -19.82 26.35
C LEU A 311 39.94 -19.40 25.09
N ALA A 312 41.24 -19.25 25.31
CA ALA A 312 42.29 -18.83 24.41
C ALA A 312 42.16 -19.32 22.96
N ILE A 313 42.29 -18.38 22.01
CA ILE A 313 42.90 -18.66 20.71
C ILE A 313 44.08 -17.70 20.57
N ALA A 314 45.24 -18.18 21.00
CA ALA A 314 46.52 -17.72 20.50
C ALA A 314 46.82 -18.50 19.21
N ALA A 315 46.81 -17.83 18.07
CA ALA A 315 47.60 -18.19 16.89
C ALA A 315 47.59 -17.03 15.89
N VAL A 316 48.53 -16.10 16.08
CA VAL A 316 49.02 -15.23 15.02
C VAL A 316 49.95 -16.06 14.14
N ALA A 317 49.65 -16.19 12.85
CA ALA A 317 50.65 -16.35 11.79
C ALA A 317 50.05 -15.95 10.44
N THR A 318 50.27 -14.69 10.07
CA THR A 318 50.11 -14.11 8.75
C THR A 318 50.98 -14.81 7.70
N GLY A 319 50.43 -15.07 6.51
CA GLY A 319 51.22 -15.51 5.36
C GLY A 319 50.47 -15.47 4.03
N VAL A 320 50.36 -14.30 3.41
CA VAL A 320 50.13 -14.18 1.96
C VAL A 320 51.09 -13.13 1.40
N ARG A 321 52.00 -13.56 0.53
CA ARG A 321 52.81 -12.69 -0.33
C ARG A 321 52.14 -12.59 -1.70
N VAL A 322 51.81 -11.38 -2.11
CA VAL A 322 51.49 -11.04 -3.51
C VAL A 322 52.70 -10.30 -4.07
N VAL A 323 53.33 -10.86 -5.09
CA VAL A 323 54.37 -10.17 -5.88
C VAL A 323 53.76 -9.82 -7.24
N VAL A 324 53.56 -8.53 -7.48
CA VAL A 324 53.21 -7.98 -8.79
C VAL A 324 54.51 -7.66 -9.52
N ARG A 325 54.73 -8.27 -10.68
CA ARG A 325 55.85 -7.94 -11.59
C ARG A 325 55.31 -7.14 -12.76
N ARG A 326 55.82 -5.92 -12.95
CA ARG A 326 55.52 -5.04 -14.08
C ARG A 326 56.52 -5.29 -15.21
N ARG A 327 56.01 -5.31 -16.45
CA ARG A 327 56.73 -5.53 -17.71
C ARG A 327 57.81 -4.47 -17.96
N GLY A 328 58.92 -4.93 -18.55
CA GLY A 328 59.61 -4.20 -19.62
C GLY A 328 59.09 -4.72 -20.96
#